data_AF-A0A554FQB4-F1
#
_entry.id   AF-A0A554FQB4-F1
#
_cell.length_a   1.000
_cell.length_b   1.000
_cell.length_c   1.000
_cell.angle_alpha   90.00
_cell.angle_beta   90.00
_cell.angle_gamma   90.00
#
_symmetry.space_group_name_H-M   'P 1'
#
loop_
_entity.id
_entity.type
_entity.pdbx_description
1 polymer ?
#
loop_
_entity_poly.entity_id
_entity_poly.type
_entity_poly.pdbx_seq_one_letter_code
_entity_poly.pdbx_strand_id
1 'polypeptide(L)'
;MAPPLPGRPDTSCQSLEALAEQLSARDFGRLEDDALPSLLLAVHGRDFTRDFREEFGTEDDWAQALGRTARAVRGAFDFLRQDAGIPHLSLLPRPEVLPLLSRFFHLHPQPGPDSRARLSYWLWRRALFDTERSPPDAEARASLAVLTTDADASVRALLHRVGPPPPRGWERYSQPGMAGLASVADRVEANALLALRPRHLLTGALLEPGPLLEIQGAVAFLPVFPPPLSGLPPAPGSGSALQLTLANQFFHPVLAPGRSLLGLVRAGAVPPAVFPSHALSPDALAALRQGDGADFLARRRDALVAHIRAFIQARTGADAEEEVPPPEE
;
A
#
# COMPACT_ATOMS: atom_id res chain seq x y z
N MET A 1 -13.17 -13.94 -45.57
CA MET A 1 -12.34 -13.67 -44.38
C MET A 1 -11.81 -12.26 -44.49
N ALA A 2 -12.42 -11.33 -43.75
CA ALA A 2 -11.92 -9.96 -43.64
C ALA A 2 -10.70 -9.95 -42.71
N PRO A 3 -9.66 -9.13 -43.00
CA PRO A 3 -8.51 -9.00 -42.11
C PRO A 3 -8.91 -8.32 -40.79
N PRO A 4 -8.22 -8.61 -39.68
CA PRO A 4 -8.49 -7.96 -38.41
C PRO A 4 -8.18 -6.47 -38.48
N LEU A 5 -9.07 -5.66 -37.94
CA LEU A 5 -8.88 -4.22 -37.77
C LEU A 5 -7.60 -3.95 -36.95
N PRO A 6 -6.74 -3.00 -37.36
CA PRO A 6 -5.61 -2.57 -36.53
C PRO A 6 -6.15 -1.99 -35.22
N GLY A 7 -5.49 -2.36 -34.11
CA GLY A 7 -5.81 -1.86 -32.77
C GLY A 7 -5.92 -0.35 -32.75
N ARG A 8 -6.95 0.15 -32.05
CA ARG A 8 -7.15 1.58 -31.78
C ARG A 8 -5.82 2.16 -31.28
N PRO A 9 -5.33 3.28 -31.85
CA PRO A 9 -4.16 3.96 -31.30
C PRO A 9 -4.45 4.31 -29.84
N ASP A 10 -3.46 4.07 -28.97
CA ASP A 10 -3.44 4.61 -27.60
C ASP A 10 -3.92 6.06 -27.67
N THR A 11 -4.98 6.39 -26.93
CA THR A 11 -5.48 7.77 -26.82
C THR A 11 -4.30 8.64 -26.42
N SER A 12 -3.80 9.49 -27.34
CA SER A 12 -2.65 10.34 -27.02
C SER A 12 -3.10 11.30 -25.91
N CYS A 13 -2.52 11.19 -24.72
CA CYS A 13 -2.72 12.21 -23.70
C CYS A 13 -2.15 13.51 -24.24
N GLN A 14 -3.01 14.49 -24.51
CA GLN A 14 -2.62 15.82 -24.99
C GLN A 14 -2.54 16.84 -23.84
N SER A 15 -2.95 16.45 -22.63
CA SER A 15 -2.89 17.28 -21.44
C SER A 15 -2.70 16.43 -20.17
N LEU A 16 -2.41 17.08 -19.04
CA LEU A 16 -2.30 16.42 -17.74
C LEU A 16 -3.65 15.87 -17.26
N GLU A 17 -4.75 16.54 -17.60
CA GLU A 17 -6.11 16.08 -17.30
C GLU A 17 -6.41 14.77 -18.05
N ALA A 18 -6.07 14.71 -19.35
CA ALA A 18 -6.21 13.49 -20.14
C ALA A 18 -5.33 12.34 -19.62
N LEU A 19 -4.15 12.66 -19.05
CA LEU A 19 -3.31 11.68 -18.37
C LEU A 19 -3.99 11.17 -17.08
N ALA A 20 -4.56 12.07 -16.28
CA ALA A 20 -5.27 11.72 -15.05
C ALA A 20 -6.47 10.79 -15.33
N GLU A 21 -7.27 11.12 -16.34
CA GLU A 21 -8.41 10.30 -16.77
C GLU A 21 -7.97 8.92 -17.27
N GLN A 22 -6.87 8.85 -18.02
CA GLN A 22 -6.35 7.57 -18.49
C GLN A 22 -5.86 6.68 -17.34
N LEU A 23 -5.27 7.28 -16.31
CA LEU A 23 -4.74 6.56 -15.15
C LEU A 23 -5.84 6.14 -14.16
N SER A 24 -6.89 6.94 -14.00
CA SER A 24 -8.02 6.63 -13.09
C SER A 24 -8.83 5.42 -13.55
N ALA A 25 -8.88 5.13 -14.85
CA ALA A 25 -9.61 3.99 -15.42
C ALA A 25 -9.08 2.58 -15.02
N ARG A 26 -8.08 2.48 -14.13
CA ARG A 26 -7.41 1.22 -13.72
C ARG A 26 -7.78 0.73 -12.31
N ASP A 27 -8.75 1.38 -11.67
CA ASP A 27 -9.26 1.05 -10.31
C ASP A 27 -8.14 0.92 -9.26
N PHE A 28 -7.04 1.65 -9.44
CA PHE A 28 -5.91 1.66 -8.50
C PHE A 28 -5.93 2.88 -7.59
N GLY A 29 -6.95 3.73 -7.70
CA GLY A 29 -7.04 5.02 -7.04
C GLY A 29 -6.70 6.18 -7.96
N ARG A 30 -7.29 7.34 -7.64
CA ARG A 30 -7.04 8.62 -8.31
C ARG A 30 -5.76 9.26 -7.80
N LEU A 31 -4.89 9.69 -8.72
CA LEU A 31 -3.76 10.56 -8.40
C LEU A 31 -4.24 11.97 -8.09
N GLU A 32 -3.61 12.61 -7.12
CA GLU A 32 -3.81 14.04 -6.85
C GLU A 32 -3.25 14.86 -8.03
N ASP A 33 -3.91 15.97 -8.37
CA ASP A 33 -3.59 16.73 -9.59
C ASP A 33 -2.17 17.32 -9.55
N ASP A 34 -1.64 17.59 -8.35
CA ASP A 34 -0.28 18.10 -8.10
C ASP A 34 0.81 17.01 -8.18
N ALA A 35 0.45 15.73 -8.13
CA ALA A 35 1.39 14.62 -8.30
C ALA A 35 1.79 14.41 -9.77
N LEU A 36 0.91 14.76 -10.72
CA LEU A 36 1.11 14.51 -12.14
C LEU A 36 2.33 15.22 -12.74
N PRO A 37 2.59 16.51 -12.45
CA PRO A 37 3.82 17.17 -12.89
C PRO A 37 5.09 16.48 -12.38
N SER A 38 5.13 16.08 -11.11
CA SER A 38 6.29 15.39 -10.51
C SER A 38 6.55 14.04 -11.17
N LEU A 39 5.49 13.28 -11.48
CA LEU A 39 5.58 12.03 -12.24
C LEU A 39 6.14 12.26 -13.65
N LEU A 40 5.67 13.31 -14.34
CA LEU A 40 6.16 13.69 -15.66
C LEU A 40 7.66 14.00 -15.61
N LEU A 41 8.08 14.91 -14.73
CA LEU A 41 9.48 15.30 -14.58
C LEU A 41 10.38 14.11 -14.26
N ALA A 42 9.98 13.28 -13.30
CA ALA A 42 10.76 12.12 -12.89
C ALA A 42 10.93 11.12 -14.04
N VAL A 43 9.86 10.80 -14.78
CA VAL A 43 9.91 9.88 -15.93
C VAL A 43 10.90 10.36 -16.99
N HIS A 44 11.00 11.67 -17.22
CA HIS A 44 11.95 12.25 -18.19
C HIS A 44 13.33 12.52 -17.60
N GLY A 45 13.60 12.11 -16.36
CA GLY A 45 14.90 12.28 -15.70
C GLY A 45 15.21 13.73 -15.34
N ARG A 46 14.19 14.59 -15.25
CA ARG A 46 14.29 15.98 -14.79
C ARG A 46 14.13 16.05 -13.27
N ASP A 47 14.53 17.16 -12.67
CA ASP A 47 14.41 17.36 -11.23
C ASP A 47 12.94 17.56 -10.85
N PHE A 48 12.29 16.52 -10.33
CA PHE A 48 10.87 16.53 -9.98
C PHE A 48 10.55 17.29 -8.67
N THR A 49 11.58 17.84 -8.00
CA THR A 49 11.38 18.74 -6.86
C THR A 49 11.30 20.21 -7.29
N ARG A 50 11.40 20.50 -8.59
CA ARG A 50 11.32 21.86 -9.16
C ARG A 50 9.98 22.11 -9.84
N ASP A 51 9.68 23.38 -10.13
CA ASP A 51 8.49 23.74 -10.91
C ASP A 51 8.60 23.16 -12.33
N PHE A 52 7.60 22.38 -12.73
CA PHE A 52 7.56 21.74 -14.04
C PHE A 52 7.55 22.72 -15.21
N ARG A 53 7.09 23.95 -15.01
CA ARG A 53 7.07 24.98 -16.07
C ARG A 53 8.46 25.52 -16.37
N GLU A 54 9.39 25.45 -15.42
CA GLU A 54 10.80 25.80 -15.64
C GLU A 54 11.53 24.69 -16.40
N GLU A 55 11.12 23.45 -16.18
CA GLU A 55 11.78 22.25 -16.69
C GLU A 55 11.19 21.76 -18.02
N PHE A 56 9.91 22.04 -18.32
CA PHE A 56 9.19 21.56 -19.52
C PHE A 56 8.80 22.72 -20.44
N GLY A 57 9.50 22.83 -21.57
CA GLY A 57 9.40 23.96 -22.50
C GLY A 57 8.40 23.75 -23.63
N THR A 58 8.24 24.78 -24.47
CA THR A 58 7.36 24.74 -25.66
C THR A 58 7.90 23.87 -26.80
N GLU A 59 9.20 23.52 -26.76
CA GLU A 59 9.84 22.67 -27.76
C GLU A 59 9.68 21.17 -27.47
N ASP A 60 9.22 20.80 -26.27
CA ASP A 60 9.03 19.40 -25.89
C ASP A 60 7.81 18.80 -26.60
N ASP A 61 7.94 17.56 -27.10
CA ASP A 61 6.80 16.79 -27.61
C ASP A 61 5.93 16.30 -26.45
N TRP A 62 4.98 17.15 -26.06
CA TRP A 62 4.05 16.90 -24.95
C TRP A 62 3.26 15.61 -25.09
N ALA A 63 2.77 15.28 -26.29
CA ALA A 63 1.98 14.08 -26.51
C ALA A 63 2.82 12.81 -26.29
N GLN A 64 4.04 12.79 -26.82
CA GLN A 64 4.97 11.69 -26.59
C GLN A 64 5.39 11.61 -25.12
N ALA A 65 5.66 12.75 -24.48
CA ALA A 65 6.06 12.83 -23.09
C ALA A 65 4.99 12.26 -22.15
N LEU A 66 3.74 12.69 -22.31
CA LEU A 66 2.60 12.21 -21.54
C LEU A 66 2.35 10.72 -21.80
N GLY A 67 2.46 10.26 -23.06
CA GLY A 67 2.32 8.84 -23.39
C GLY A 67 3.39 7.94 -22.75
N ARG A 68 4.64 8.42 -22.63
CA ARG A 68 5.72 7.72 -21.90
C ARG A 68 5.45 7.70 -20.40
N THR A 69 5.00 8.80 -19.82
CA THR A 69 4.61 8.90 -18.41
C THR A 69 3.46 7.95 -18.08
N ALA A 70 2.40 7.92 -18.91
CA ALA A 70 1.28 7.01 -18.72
C ALA A 70 1.73 5.55 -18.68
N ARG A 71 2.60 5.13 -19.60
CA ARG A 71 3.16 3.76 -19.63
C ARG A 71 3.96 3.44 -18.37
N ALA A 72 4.80 4.35 -17.94
CA ALA A 72 5.67 4.19 -16.78
C ALA A 72 4.88 4.11 -15.47
N VAL A 73 3.91 5.02 -15.26
CA VAL A 73 3.04 5.01 -14.09
C VAL A 73 2.18 3.75 -14.03
N ARG A 74 1.69 3.27 -15.19
CA ARG A 74 0.99 1.97 -15.26
C ARG A 74 1.87 0.81 -14.80
N GLY A 75 3.13 0.77 -15.25
CA GLY A 75 4.10 -0.22 -14.77
C GLY A 75 4.30 -0.17 -13.26
N ALA A 76 4.38 1.03 -12.70
CA ALA A 76 4.47 1.23 -11.25
C ALA A 76 3.21 0.75 -10.51
N PHE A 77 2.00 1.05 -11.01
CA PHE A 77 0.75 0.58 -10.41
C PHE A 77 0.62 -0.95 -10.46
N ASP A 78 0.96 -1.56 -11.60
CA ASP A 78 0.94 -3.01 -11.75
C ASP A 78 1.92 -3.67 -10.76
N PHE A 79 3.12 -3.10 -10.59
CA PHE A 79 4.08 -3.54 -9.59
C PHE A 79 3.57 -3.40 -8.15
N LEU A 80 3.00 -2.25 -7.80
CA LEU A 80 2.47 -2.02 -6.46
C LEU A 80 1.37 -3.04 -6.12
N ARG A 81 0.48 -3.32 -7.08
CA ARG A 81 -0.62 -4.28 -6.91
C ARG A 81 -0.12 -5.73 -6.84
N GLN A 82 0.72 -6.14 -7.79
CA GLN A 82 1.04 -7.55 -8.02
C GLN A 82 2.23 -8.03 -7.17
N ASP A 83 3.29 -7.22 -7.07
CA ASP A 83 4.52 -7.61 -6.37
C ASP A 83 4.54 -7.07 -4.95
N ALA A 84 4.24 -5.78 -4.77
CA ALA A 84 4.27 -5.17 -3.44
C ALA A 84 3.05 -5.53 -2.58
N GLY A 85 1.97 -6.00 -3.19
CA GLY A 85 0.73 -6.38 -2.49
C GLY A 85 -0.05 -5.19 -1.93
N ILE A 86 0.08 -4.02 -2.55
CA ILE A 86 -0.64 -2.79 -2.21
C ILE A 86 -1.81 -2.67 -3.21
N PRO A 87 -3.06 -2.93 -2.80
CA PRO A 87 -4.14 -3.10 -3.76
C PRO A 87 -4.73 -1.78 -4.28
N HIS A 88 -4.43 -0.66 -3.63
CA HIS A 88 -4.97 0.67 -3.93
C HIS A 88 -4.03 1.78 -3.47
N LEU A 89 -4.02 2.92 -4.16
CA LEU A 89 -3.12 4.04 -3.91
C LEU A 89 -3.28 4.65 -2.51
N SER A 90 -4.50 4.72 -1.97
CA SER A 90 -4.75 5.20 -0.60
C SER A 90 -4.06 4.37 0.49
N LEU A 91 -3.59 3.17 0.14
CA LEU A 91 -2.84 2.28 1.03
C LEU A 91 -1.34 2.32 0.80
N LEU A 92 -0.85 3.11 -0.16
CA LEU A 92 0.59 3.29 -0.36
C LEU A 92 1.15 4.04 0.87
N PRO A 93 2.03 3.42 1.70
CA PRO A 93 2.44 4.04 2.95
C PRO A 93 3.13 5.39 2.77
N ARG A 94 3.90 5.51 1.68
CA ARG A 94 4.67 6.70 1.31
C ARG A 94 4.44 7.05 -0.16
N PRO A 95 3.42 7.85 -0.49
CA PRO A 95 3.09 8.16 -1.89
C PRO A 95 4.20 8.92 -2.63
N GLU A 96 5.10 9.59 -1.89
CA GLU A 96 6.28 10.30 -2.42
C GLU A 96 7.26 9.40 -3.19
N VAL A 97 7.14 8.07 -3.09
CA VAL A 97 7.95 7.11 -3.86
C VAL A 97 7.49 6.93 -5.31
N LEU A 98 6.27 7.39 -5.66
CA LEU A 98 5.69 7.19 -6.99
C LEU A 98 6.52 7.75 -8.15
N PRO A 99 7.09 8.98 -8.06
CA PRO A 99 7.94 9.50 -9.14
C PRO A 99 9.16 8.60 -9.39
N LEU A 100 9.79 8.10 -8.32
CA LEU A 100 10.94 7.19 -8.43
C LEU A 100 10.56 5.85 -9.06
N LEU A 101 9.46 5.23 -8.60
CA LEU A 101 8.96 3.99 -9.20
C LEU A 101 8.60 4.19 -10.68
N SER A 102 7.96 5.31 -11.02
CA SER A 102 7.61 5.62 -12.40
C SER A 102 8.85 5.77 -13.27
N ARG A 103 9.89 6.47 -12.79
CA ARG A 103 11.18 6.53 -13.51
C ARG A 103 11.80 5.14 -13.68
N PHE A 104 11.80 4.31 -12.64
CA PHE A 104 12.30 2.94 -12.74
C PHE A 104 11.57 2.14 -13.84
N PHE A 105 10.24 2.16 -13.88
CA PHE A 105 9.45 1.46 -14.91
C PHE A 105 9.51 2.13 -16.29
N HIS A 106 9.91 3.40 -16.37
CA HIS A 106 10.25 4.02 -17.64
C HIS A 106 11.55 3.43 -18.23
N LEU A 107 12.60 3.28 -17.40
CA LEU A 107 13.89 2.71 -17.80
C LEU A 107 13.81 1.21 -18.01
N HIS A 108 12.96 0.53 -17.23
CA HIS A 108 12.77 -0.92 -17.26
C HIS A 108 11.27 -1.23 -17.38
N PRO A 109 10.70 -1.23 -18.60
CA PRO A 109 9.27 -1.52 -18.78
C PRO A 109 8.88 -2.94 -18.36
N GLN A 110 9.82 -3.89 -18.41
CA GLN A 110 9.64 -5.29 -18.04
C GLN A 110 10.86 -5.78 -17.23
N PRO A 111 11.02 -5.34 -15.97
CA PRO A 111 12.12 -5.79 -15.13
C PRO A 111 11.92 -7.28 -14.79
N GLY A 112 13.04 -7.99 -14.58
CA GLY A 112 13.02 -9.40 -14.20
C GLY A 112 12.34 -9.65 -12.84
N PRO A 113 11.87 -10.88 -12.57
CA PRO A 113 11.17 -11.22 -11.34
C PRO A 113 12.00 -10.93 -10.08
N ASP A 114 13.31 -11.20 -10.11
CA ASP A 114 14.19 -10.96 -8.96
C ASP A 114 14.36 -9.46 -8.67
N SER A 115 14.50 -8.63 -9.70
CA SER A 115 14.57 -7.17 -9.55
C SER A 115 13.26 -6.63 -8.98
N ARG A 116 12.10 -7.17 -9.41
CA ARG A 116 10.78 -6.80 -8.86
C ARG A 116 10.66 -7.20 -7.38
N ALA A 117 11.06 -8.41 -7.01
CA ALA A 117 11.03 -8.86 -5.63
C ALA A 117 11.91 -7.97 -4.73
N ARG A 118 13.15 -7.68 -5.15
CA ARG A 118 14.06 -6.78 -4.44
C ARG A 118 13.56 -5.33 -4.39
N LEU A 119 12.93 -4.83 -5.46
CA LEU A 119 12.31 -3.50 -5.46
C LEU A 119 11.14 -3.45 -4.47
N SER A 120 10.39 -4.55 -4.30
CA SER A 120 9.37 -4.66 -3.27
C SER A 120 9.98 -4.60 -1.86
N TYR A 121 11.10 -5.28 -1.62
CA TYR A 121 11.82 -5.17 -0.34
C TYR A 121 12.25 -3.73 -0.07
N TRP A 122 12.84 -3.06 -1.06
CA TRP A 122 13.23 -1.66 -0.95
C TRP A 122 12.03 -0.77 -0.57
N LEU A 123 10.88 -0.93 -1.25
CA LEU A 123 9.68 -0.14 -0.98
C LEU A 123 9.22 -0.28 0.48
N TRP A 124 9.14 -1.51 0.98
CA TRP A 124 8.69 -1.77 2.35
C TRP A 124 9.72 -1.37 3.41
N ARG A 125 11.01 -1.56 3.14
CA ARG A 125 12.08 -1.06 4.02
C ARG A 125 12.07 0.46 4.08
N ARG A 126 11.89 1.14 2.94
CA ARG A 126 11.77 2.60 2.90
C ARG A 126 10.55 3.08 3.67
N ALA A 127 9.41 2.42 3.51
CA ALA A 127 8.22 2.77 4.28
C ALA A 127 8.47 2.71 5.80
N LEU A 128 9.09 1.64 6.28
CA LEU A 128 9.18 1.32 7.71
C LEU A 128 10.42 1.85 8.42
N PHE A 129 11.58 1.82 7.77
CA PHE A 129 12.88 2.00 8.42
C PHE A 129 13.59 3.28 7.99
N ASP A 130 13.20 3.88 6.86
CA ASP A 130 13.77 5.14 6.39
C ASP A 130 13.20 6.30 7.22
N THR A 131 13.79 6.49 8.40
CA THR A 131 13.56 7.64 9.27
C THR A 131 14.53 8.74 8.84
N GLU A 132 14.19 9.43 7.74
CA GLU A 132 15.08 10.38 7.05
C GLU A 132 15.88 11.27 8.02
N ARG A 133 17.21 11.28 7.83
CA ARG A 133 18.13 12.24 8.46
C ARG A 133 18.47 13.42 7.54
N SER A 134 18.01 13.38 6.28
CA SER A 134 18.29 14.36 5.23
C SER A 134 17.01 15.07 4.77
N PRO A 135 17.12 16.26 4.17
CA PRO A 135 15.97 16.94 3.58
C PRO A 135 15.31 16.07 2.48
N PRO A 136 13.97 16.01 2.40
CA PRO A 136 13.23 15.14 1.47
C PRO A 136 13.68 15.29 0.00
N ASP A 137 13.88 16.52 -0.47
CA ASP A 137 14.28 16.78 -1.86
C ASP A 137 15.70 16.29 -2.19
N ALA A 138 16.61 16.34 -1.21
CA ALA A 138 17.97 15.85 -1.40
C ALA A 138 17.99 14.33 -1.51
N GLU A 139 17.20 13.64 -0.68
CA GLU A 139 17.07 12.18 -0.70
C GLU A 139 16.36 11.69 -1.98
N ALA A 140 15.32 12.40 -2.41
CA ALA A 140 14.61 12.14 -3.65
C ALA A 140 15.54 12.21 -4.87
N ARG A 141 16.35 13.27 -4.98
CA ARG A 141 17.36 13.41 -6.05
C ARG A 141 18.45 12.35 -5.99
N ALA A 142 18.95 12.04 -4.80
CA ALA A 142 19.97 11.03 -4.63
C ALA A 142 19.46 9.63 -5.02
N SER A 143 18.19 9.33 -4.73
CA SER A 143 17.54 8.09 -5.16
C SER A 143 17.30 8.05 -6.68
N LEU A 144 16.97 9.18 -7.30
CA LEU A 144 16.84 9.27 -8.76
C LEU A 144 18.18 9.04 -9.48
N ALA A 145 19.26 9.60 -8.91
CA ALA A 145 20.61 9.54 -9.50
C ALA A 145 21.20 8.13 -9.56
N VAL A 146 20.73 7.19 -8.73
CA VAL A 146 21.20 5.80 -8.77
C VAL A 146 20.45 4.92 -9.78
N LEU A 147 19.39 5.44 -10.42
CA LEU A 147 18.66 4.69 -11.46
C LEU A 147 19.44 4.72 -12.78
N THR A 148 19.76 3.53 -13.29
CA THR A 148 20.56 3.33 -14.52
C THR A 148 19.79 2.51 -15.55
N THR A 149 20.41 2.18 -16.68
CA THR A 149 19.83 1.26 -17.67
C THR A 149 19.92 -0.22 -17.26
N ASP A 150 20.57 -0.54 -16.14
CA ASP A 150 20.57 -1.86 -15.50
C ASP A 150 19.60 -1.88 -14.30
N ALA A 151 18.57 -2.73 -14.40
CA ALA A 151 17.53 -2.84 -13.38
C ALA A 151 18.07 -3.39 -12.06
N ASP A 152 18.94 -4.40 -12.11
CA ASP A 152 19.47 -5.04 -10.90
C ASP A 152 20.46 -4.14 -10.19
N ALA A 153 21.31 -3.42 -10.95
CA ALA A 153 22.21 -2.43 -10.38
C ALA A 153 21.42 -1.30 -9.69
N SER A 154 20.36 -0.80 -10.33
CA SER A 154 19.50 0.25 -9.78
C SER A 154 18.83 -0.18 -8.47
N VAL A 155 18.23 -1.38 -8.44
CA VAL A 155 17.56 -1.90 -7.24
C VAL A 155 18.55 -2.18 -6.11
N ARG A 156 19.74 -2.73 -6.42
CA ARG A 156 20.79 -2.97 -5.43
C ARG A 156 21.28 -1.66 -4.81
N ALA A 157 21.48 -0.63 -5.62
CA ALA A 157 21.88 0.68 -5.12
C ALA A 157 20.80 1.30 -4.22
N LEU A 158 19.52 1.18 -4.60
CA LEU A 158 18.40 1.62 -3.76
C LEU A 158 18.34 0.89 -2.42
N LEU A 159 18.50 -0.44 -2.41
CA LEU A 159 18.54 -1.25 -1.18
C LEU A 159 19.73 -0.87 -0.29
N HIS A 160 20.91 -0.66 -0.87
CA HIS A 160 22.10 -0.24 -0.13
C HIS A 160 21.88 1.09 0.61
N ARG A 161 21.15 2.04 0.00
CA ARG A 161 20.84 3.34 0.64
C ARG A 161 19.96 3.20 1.87
N VAL A 162 18.95 2.32 1.83
CA VAL A 162 18.02 2.10 2.96
C VAL A 162 18.64 1.17 4.02
N GLY A 163 19.56 0.29 3.59
CA GLY A 163 20.20 -0.71 4.44
C GLY A 163 19.30 -1.92 4.74
N PRO A 164 19.84 -2.90 5.49
CA PRO A 164 19.07 -4.06 5.94
C PRO A 164 18.06 -3.66 7.03
N PRO A 165 17.00 -4.46 7.24
CA PRO A 165 16.08 -4.27 8.36
C PRO A 165 16.84 -4.26 9.69
N PRO A 166 16.52 -3.34 10.64
CA PRO A 166 17.21 -3.30 11.92
C PRO A 166 16.94 -4.60 12.70
N PRO A 167 17.92 -5.14 13.46
CA PRO A 167 17.75 -6.41 14.16
C PRO A 167 16.73 -6.35 15.31
N ARG A 168 16.41 -5.14 15.81
CA ARG A 168 15.46 -4.89 16.91
C ARG A 168 14.78 -3.54 16.73
N GLY A 169 13.64 -3.36 17.39
CA GLY A 169 12.92 -2.08 17.48
C GLY A 169 11.89 -1.88 16.38
N TRP A 170 11.85 -2.75 15.37
CA TRP A 170 10.82 -2.75 14.33
C TRP A 170 9.51 -3.37 14.82
N GLU A 171 9.53 -4.12 15.94
CA GLU A 171 8.34 -4.75 16.52
C GLU A 171 7.28 -3.70 16.91
N ARG A 172 7.68 -2.44 17.10
CA ARG A 172 6.73 -1.32 17.30
C ARG A 172 5.76 -1.14 16.13
N TYR A 173 6.18 -1.45 14.90
CA TYR A 173 5.35 -1.38 13.71
C TYR A 173 4.40 -2.58 13.57
N SER A 174 4.53 -3.59 14.44
CA SER A 174 3.59 -4.71 14.50
C SER A 174 2.41 -4.47 15.44
N GLN A 175 2.46 -3.41 16.25
CA GLN A 175 1.39 -3.07 17.17
C GLN A 175 0.28 -2.31 16.42
N PRO A 176 -0.98 -2.79 16.44
CA PRO A 176 -2.10 -2.07 15.84
C PRO A 176 -2.19 -0.63 16.36
N GLY A 177 -1.96 0.33 15.46
CA GLY A 177 -2.04 1.76 15.72
C GLY A 177 -3.47 2.28 15.61
N MET A 178 -3.60 3.61 15.50
CA MET A 178 -4.89 4.26 15.31
C MET A 178 -5.51 3.87 13.96
N ALA A 179 -6.78 3.53 13.97
CA ALA A 179 -7.55 3.28 12.77
C ALA A 179 -7.76 4.57 11.96
N GLY A 180 -7.46 4.57 10.66
CA GLY A 180 -7.78 5.74 9.81
C GLY A 180 -7.05 5.89 8.48
N LEU A 181 -6.03 5.07 8.18
CA LEU A 181 -5.17 5.21 6.98
C LEU A 181 -4.42 6.56 6.91
N ALA A 182 -4.29 7.26 8.04
CA ALA A 182 -3.72 8.60 8.10
C ALA A 182 -2.19 8.55 8.24
N SER A 183 -1.66 7.53 8.90
CA SER A 183 -0.22 7.34 9.09
C SER A 183 0.36 6.25 8.19
N VAL A 184 1.69 6.26 8.02
CA VAL A 184 2.45 5.17 7.41
C VAL A 184 2.14 3.83 8.09
N ALA A 185 2.05 3.82 9.42
CA ALA A 185 1.76 2.62 10.19
C ALA A 185 0.35 2.10 9.86
N ASP A 186 -0.67 2.96 9.88
CA ASP A 186 -2.05 2.57 9.58
C ASP A 186 -2.16 1.91 8.20
N ARG A 187 -1.44 2.45 7.20
CA ARG A 187 -1.41 1.91 5.83
C ARG A 187 -0.68 0.58 5.76
N VAL A 188 0.44 0.40 6.47
CA VAL A 188 1.12 -0.89 6.57
C VAL A 188 0.20 -1.94 7.19
N GLU A 189 -0.43 -1.61 8.31
CA GLU A 189 -1.33 -2.50 9.03
C GLU A 189 -2.57 -2.87 8.19
N ALA A 190 -3.13 -1.91 7.46
CA ALA A 190 -4.22 -2.15 6.53
C ALA A 190 -3.80 -3.11 5.40
N ASN A 191 -2.63 -2.91 4.78
CA ASN A 191 -2.11 -3.86 3.79
C ASN A 191 -1.88 -5.25 4.38
N ALA A 192 -1.38 -5.33 5.62
CA ALA A 192 -1.23 -6.61 6.32
C ALA A 192 -2.59 -7.29 6.52
N LEU A 193 -3.63 -6.58 6.96
CA LEU A 193 -4.98 -7.12 7.08
C LEU A 193 -5.52 -7.61 5.72
N LEU A 194 -5.32 -6.84 4.65
CA LEU A 194 -5.77 -7.21 3.31
C LEU A 194 -5.02 -8.43 2.75
N ALA A 195 -3.78 -8.67 3.19
CA ALA A 195 -3.02 -9.87 2.84
C ALA A 195 -3.66 -11.17 3.40
N LEU A 196 -4.54 -11.08 4.40
CA LEU A 196 -5.36 -12.22 4.86
C LEU A 196 -6.49 -12.58 3.89
N ARG A 197 -6.64 -11.83 2.80
CA ARG A 197 -7.69 -11.97 1.78
C ARG A 197 -9.09 -11.96 2.41
N PRO A 198 -9.52 -10.82 2.99
CA PRO A 198 -10.81 -10.69 3.64
C PRO A 198 -11.97 -11.20 2.77
N ARG A 199 -12.97 -11.79 3.43
CA ARG A 199 -14.13 -12.40 2.79
C ARG A 199 -15.43 -11.71 3.20
N HIS A 200 -16.38 -11.67 2.30
CA HIS A 200 -17.69 -11.13 2.58
C HIS A 200 -18.37 -11.93 3.70
N LEU A 201 -18.85 -11.24 4.74
CA LEU A 201 -19.30 -11.85 6.00
C LEU A 201 -20.50 -12.81 5.83
N LEU A 202 -21.34 -12.56 4.83
CA LEU A 202 -22.55 -13.35 4.57
C LEU A 202 -22.35 -14.45 3.51
N THR A 203 -21.56 -14.19 2.48
CA THR A 203 -21.46 -15.07 1.30
C THR A 203 -20.17 -15.88 1.31
N GLY A 204 -19.16 -15.49 2.10
CA GLY A 204 -17.83 -16.10 2.10
C GLY A 204 -16.99 -15.79 0.85
N ALA A 205 -17.52 -15.01 -0.10
CA ALA A 205 -16.81 -14.60 -1.30
C ALA A 205 -15.58 -13.75 -0.95
N LEU A 206 -14.51 -13.84 -1.74
CA LEU A 206 -13.34 -12.97 -1.56
C LEU A 206 -13.73 -11.52 -1.85
N LEU A 207 -13.24 -10.60 -1.02
CA LEU A 207 -13.39 -9.17 -1.25
C LEU A 207 -12.22 -8.67 -2.09
N GLU A 208 -12.54 -7.91 -3.13
CA GLU A 208 -11.55 -7.20 -3.95
C GLU A 208 -11.33 -5.80 -3.35
N PRO A 209 -10.15 -5.50 -2.78
CA PRO A 209 -10.00 -4.26 -2.01
C PRO A 209 -10.05 -2.99 -2.87
N GLY A 210 -9.48 -3.02 -4.08
CA GLY A 210 -9.39 -1.85 -4.97
C GLY A 210 -10.77 -1.20 -5.22
N PRO A 211 -11.73 -1.92 -5.82
CA PRO A 211 -13.07 -1.38 -6.07
C PRO A 211 -13.80 -0.93 -4.80
N LEU A 212 -13.60 -1.63 -3.68
CA LEU A 212 -14.26 -1.25 -2.42
C LEU A 212 -13.68 0.04 -1.83
N LEU A 213 -12.35 0.23 -1.92
CA LEU A 213 -11.66 1.43 -1.46
C LEU A 213 -11.93 2.63 -2.37
N GLU A 214 -12.11 2.41 -3.68
CA GLU A 214 -12.51 3.48 -4.60
C GLU A 214 -13.88 4.05 -4.23
N ILE A 215 -14.82 3.20 -3.82
CA ILE A 215 -16.20 3.61 -3.51
C ILE A 215 -16.33 4.11 -2.06
N GLN A 216 -15.73 3.42 -1.10
CA GLN A 216 -15.97 3.66 0.35
C GLN A 216 -14.76 4.24 1.08
N GLY A 217 -13.57 4.23 0.47
CA GLY A 217 -12.34 4.68 1.11
C GLY A 217 -12.11 3.98 2.46
N ALA A 218 -11.67 4.75 3.45
CA ALA A 218 -11.41 4.24 4.80
C ALA A 218 -12.67 3.68 5.51
N VAL A 219 -13.88 4.03 5.05
CA VAL A 219 -15.13 3.51 5.64
C VAL A 219 -15.30 2.00 5.43
N ALA A 220 -14.60 1.42 4.45
CA ALA A 220 -14.53 -0.03 4.27
C ALA A 220 -13.88 -0.78 5.45
N PHE A 221 -13.19 -0.06 6.36
CA PHE A 221 -12.66 -0.61 7.61
C PHE A 221 -13.68 -0.42 8.75
N LEU A 222 -14.67 -1.32 8.78
CA LEU A 222 -15.80 -1.25 9.69
C LEU A 222 -15.43 -1.62 11.13
N PRO A 223 -15.81 -0.80 12.12
CA PRO A 223 -15.58 -1.15 13.51
C PRO A 223 -16.55 -2.26 13.98
N VAL A 224 -16.06 -3.20 14.80
CA VAL A 224 -16.87 -4.25 15.44
C VAL A 224 -17.73 -3.66 16.55
N PHE A 225 -17.11 -2.85 17.40
CA PHE A 225 -17.76 -2.10 18.45
C PHE A 225 -17.72 -0.61 18.10
N PRO A 226 -18.77 0.17 18.41
CA PRO A 226 -18.74 1.61 18.21
C PRO A 226 -17.55 2.22 18.98
N PRO A 227 -16.85 3.22 18.42
CA PRO A 227 -15.84 3.94 19.15
C PRO A 227 -16.48 4.63 20.38
N PRO A 228 -15.72 4.83 21.47
CA PRO A 228 -16.25 5.48 22.66
C PRO A 228 -16.71 6.90 22.33
N LEU A 229 -17.91 7.27 22.80
CA LEU A 229 -18.54 8.58 22.55
C LEU A 229 -17.84 9.74 23.28
N SER A 230 -17.01 9.45 24.29
CA SER A 230 -16.27 10.47 25.02
C SER A 230 -15.10 10.95 24.17
N GLY A 231 -15.09 12.24 23.81
CA GLY A 231 -13.95 12.90 23.13
C GLY A 231 -12.66 13.00 23.95
N LEU A 232 -12.54 12.22 25.03
CA LEU A 232 -11.32 12.06 25.81
C LEU A 232 -10.60 10.79 25.35
N PRO A 233 -9.28 10.85 25.07
CA PRO A 233 -8.52 9.67 24.72
C PRO A 233 -8.58 8.66 25.89
N PRO A 234 -8.84 7.37 25.60
CA PRO A 234 -8.87 6.33 26.63
C PRO A 234 -7.51 6.19 27.30
N ALA A 235 -7.50 5.78 28.58
CA ALA A 235 -6.26 5.55 29.31
C ALA A 235 -5.38 4.51 28.57
N PRO A 236 -4.04 4.71 28.46
CA PRO A 236 -3.15 3.76 27.80
C PRO A 236 -3.31 2.36 28.40
N GLY A 237 -3.46 1.33 27.55
CA GLY A 237 -3.59 -0.06 27.99
C GLY A 237 -5.00 -0.48 28.47
N SER A 238 -5.98 0.42 28.49
CA SER A 238 -7.37 0.05 28.71
C SER A 238 -7.98 -0.65 27.49
N GLY A 239 -8.98 -1.53 27.70
CA GLY A 239 -9.71 -2.17 26.60
C GLY A 239 -10.37 -1.18 25.63
N SER A 240 -10.67 0.05 26.09
CA SER A 240 -11.18 1.13 25.23
C SER A 240 -10.12 1.74 24.32
N ALA A 241 -8.82 1.64 24.64
CA ALA A 241 -7.75 2.03 23.72
C ALA A 241 -7.74 1.15 22.47
N LEU A 242 -8.01 -0.16 22.63
CA LEU A 242 -8.07 -1.09 21.50
C LEU A 242 -9.26 -0.84 20.56
N GLN A 243 -10.32 -0.17 21.03
CA GLN A 243 -11.48 0.19 20.19
C GLN A 243 -11.11 1.19 19.10
N LEU A 244 -10.04 1.96 19.29
CA LEU A 244 -9.54 2.94 18.33
C LEU A 244 -8.51 2.35 17.35
N THR A 245 -8.21 1.04 17.46
CA THR A 245 -7.16 0.39 16.67
C THR A 245 -7.71 -0.55 15.61
N LEU A 246 -6.83 -1.06 14.74
CA LEU A 246 -7.17 -2.11 13.76
C LEU A 246 -7.74 -3.38 14.43
N ALA A 247 -7.43 -3.63 15.71
CA ALA A 247 -8.03 -4.74 16.46
C ALA A 247 -9.56 -4.65 16.54
N ASN A 248 -10.13 -3.47 16.39
CA ASN A 248 -11.58 -3.26 16.30
C ASN A 248 -12.10 -3.15 14.87
N GLN A 249 -11.27 -3.22 13.82
CA GLN A 249 -11.72 -2.98 12.43
C GLN A 249 -11.70 -4.22 11.54
N PHE A 250 -12.70 -4.35 10.68
CA PHE A 250 -12.84 -5.40 9.67
C PHE A 250 -12.87 -4.76 8.29
N PHE A 251 -12.25 -5.39 7.30
CA PHE A 251 -12.38 -4.94 5.93
C PHE A 251 -13.63 -5.55 5.29
N HIS A 252 -14.70 -4.77 5.12
CA HIS A 252 -15.96 -5.24 4.57
C HIS A 252 -16.81 -4.07 4.05
N PRO A 253 -17.63 -4.26 3.00
CA PRO A 253 -18.61 -3.24 2.60
C PRO A 253 -19.55 -2.85 3.74
N VAL A 254 -19.92 -1.57 3.84
CA VAL A 254 -20.89 -1.09 4.84
C VAL A 254 -22.11 -2.02 4.90
N LEU A 255 -22.43 -2.49 6.11
CA LEU A 255 -23.57 -3.34 6.34
C LEU A 255 -24.87 -2.55 6.24
N ALA A 256 -25.93 -3.19 5.75
CA ALA A 256 -27.26 -2.60 5.73
C ALA A 256 -27.70 -2.14 7.14
N PRO A 257 -28.48 -1.06 7.26
CA PRO A 257 -28.97 -0.58 8.55
C PRO A 257 -29.60 -1.69 9.40
N GLY A 258 -29.29 -1.69 10.70
CA GLY A 258 -29.77 -2.72 11.64
C GLY A 258 -28.99 -4.03 11.63
N ARG A 259 -27.99 -4.19 10.75
CA ARG A 259 -27.04 -5.32 10.81
C ARG A 259 -25.74 -4.89 11.45
N SER A 260 -25.27 -5.70 12.40
CA SER A 260 -23.93 -5.59 12.98
C SER A 260 -23.20 -6.92 12.85
N LEU A 261 -21.87 -6.86 12.76
CA LEU A 261 -21.05 -8.07 12.78
C LEU A 261 -21.34 -8.92 14.01
N LEU A 262 -21.43 -8.30 15.19
CA LEU A 262 -21.76 -9.00 16.43
C LEU A 262 -23.08 -9.76 16.31
N GLY A 263 -24.09 -9.14 15.71
CA GLY A 263 -25.37 -9.79 15.43
C GLY A 263 -25.23 -10.98 14.48
N LEU A 264 -24.48 -10.82 13.38
CA LEU A 264 -24.24 -11.90 12.41
C LEU A 264 -23.49 -13.10 13.01
N VAL A 265 -22.47 -12.83 13.83
CA VAL A 265 -21.69 -13.86 14.51
C VAL A 265 -22.54 -14.61 15.54
N ARG A 266 -23.32 -13.89 16.35
CA ARG A 266 -24.21 -14.48 17.36
C ARG A 266 -25.34 -15.31 16.73
N ALA A 267 -25.85 -14.89 15.58
CA ALA A 267 -26.85 -15.63 14.82
C ALA A 267 -26.28 -16.86 14.09
N GLY A 268 -24.95 -17.08 14.10
CA GLY A 268 -24.32 -18.17 13.35
C GLY A 268 -24.40 -18.00 11.83
N ALA A 269 -24.64 -16.78 11.34
CA ALA A 269 -24.87 -16.49 9.92
C ALA A 269 -23.56 -16.30 9.13
N VAL A 270 -22.40 -16.33 9.79
CA VAL A 270 -21.08 -16.09 9.18
C VAL A 270 -20.43 -17.43 8.82
N PRO A 271 -20.05 -17.66 7.55
CA PRO A 271 -19.35 -18.88 7.15
C PRO A 271 -18.00 -19.03 7.89
N PRO A 272 -17.61 -20.24 8.34
CA PRO A 272 -16.38 -20.45 9.12
C PRO A 272 -15.09 -19.96 8.45
N ALA A 273 -15.02 -20.02 7.11
CA ALA A 273 -13.87 -19.57 6.33
C ALA A 273 -13.60 -18.05 6.43
N VAL A 274 -14.58 -17.25 6.89
CA VAL A 274 -14.47 -15.80 7.06
C VAL A 274 -13.64 -15.42 8.28
N PHE A 275 -13.62 -16.27 9.32
CA PHE A 275 -12.93 -15.97 10.57
C PHE A 275 -11.41 -15.80 10.40
N PRO A 276 -10.67 -16.76 9.80
CA PRO A 276 -9.24 -16.58 9.59
C PRO A 276 -8.93 -15.41 8.64
N SER A 277 -9.80 -15.08 7.68
CA SER A 277 -9.59 -13.95 6.76
C SER A 277 -9.67 -12.57 7.42
N HIS A 278 -10.06 -12.48 8.69
CA HIS A 278 -10.15 -11.25 9.49
C HIS A 278 -9.31 -11.29 10.78
N ALA A 279 -8.34 -12.21 10.84
CA ALA A 279 -7.52 -12.48 12.02
C ALA A 279 -8.36 -12.84 13.27
N LEU A 280 -9.41 -13.65 13.10
CA LEU A 280 -10.23 -14.13 14.21
C LEU A 280 -9.82 -15.54 14.61
N SER A 281 -9.14 -15.64 15.75
CA SER A 281 -8.85 -16.93 16.38
C SER A 281 -10.13 -17.54 16.97
N PRO A 282 -10.17 -18.87 17.18
CA PRO A 282 -11.28 -19.53 17.87
C PRO A 282 -11.57 -18.91 19.25
N ASP A 283 -10.53 -18.54 19.99
CA ASP A 283 -10.67 -17.92 21.30
C ASP A 283 -11.25 -16.51 21.24
N ALA A 284 -10.81 -15.69 20.28
CA ALA A 284 -11.42 -14.38 20.06
C ALA A 284 -12.91 -14.54 19.72
N LEU A 285 -13.25 -15.49 18.85
CA LEU A 285 -14.64 -15.76 18.50
C LEU A 285 -15.47 -16.22 19.70
N ALA A 286 -14.90 -17.01 20.62
CA ALA A 286 -15.55 -17.40 21.86
C ALA A 286 -15.84 -16.20 22.76
N ALA A 287 -14.86 -15.31 22.97
CA ALA A 287 -15.03 -14.08 23.74
C ALA A 287 -16.13 -13.17 23.14
N LEU A 288 -16.13 -13.02 21.81
CA LEU A 288 -17.15 -12.23 21.09
C LEU A 288 -18.57 -12.78 21.32
N ARG A 289 -18.73 -14.11 21.29
CA ARG A 289 -20.01 -14.78 21.53
C ARG A 289 -20.49 -14.59 22.97
N GLN A 290 -19.58 -14.63 23.94
CA GLN A 290 -19.87 -14.38 25.35
C GLN A 290 -20.16 -12.90 25.67
N GLY A 291 -19.85 -11.99 24.72
CA GLY A 291 -20.04 -10.55 24.91
C GLY A 291 -18.88 -9.88 25.65
N ASP A 292 -17.77 -10.58 25.87
CA ASP A 292 -16.55 -9.99 26.42
C ASP A 292 -15.77 -9.27 25.31
N GLY A 293 -16.15 -8.01 25.05
CA GLY A 293 -15.52 -7.18 24.04
C GLY A 293 -14.06 -6.86 24.35
N ALA A 294 -13.68 -6.77 25.62
CA ALA A 294 -12.32 -6.46 26.02
C ALA A 294 -11.38 -7.65 25.74
N ASP A 295 -11.77 -8.86 26.15
CA ASP A 295 -11.01 -10.08 25.85
C ASP A 295 -10.98 -10.37 24.34
N PHE A 296 -12.09 -10.14 23.61
CA PHE A 296 -12.09 -10.23 22.15
C PHE A 296 -11.03 -9.32 21.51
N LEU A 297 -11.01 -8.03 21.88
CA LEU A 297 -10.09 -7.07 21.29
C LEU A 297 -8.63 -7.40 21.63
N ALA A 298 -8.36 -7.86 22.86
CA ALA A 298 -7.03 -8.28 23.27
C ALA A 298 -6.54 -9.50 22.47
N ARG A 299 -7.36 -10.55 22.34
CA ARG A 299 -7.01 -11.74 21.54
C ARG A 299 -6.84 -11.44 20.07
N ARG A 300 -7.70 -10.57 19.52
CA ARG A 300 -7.61 -10.16 18.13
C ARG A 300 -6.37 -9.30 17.86
N ARG A 301 -6.02 -8.40 18.79
CA ARG A 301 -4.73 -7.66 18.74
C ARG A 301 -3.58 -8.64 18.66
N ASP A 302 -3.52 -9.66 19.52
CA ASP A 302 -2.39 -10.60 19.54
C ASP A 302 -2.27 -11.39 18.22
N ALA A 303 -3.40 -11.82 17.65
CA ALA A 303 -3.44 -12.45 16.34
C ALA A 303 -2.96 -11.50 15.22
N LEU A 304 -3.39 -10.24 15.25
CA LEU A 304 -2.95 -9.22 14.29
C LEU A 304 -1.45 -8.90 14.46
N VAL A 305 -0.94 -8.76 15.69
CA VAL A 305 0.49 -8.50 15.94
C VAL A 305 1.35 -9.61 15.35
N ALA A 306 0.99 -10.87 15.57
CA ALA A 306 1.71 -12.00 15.01
C ALA A 306 1.68 -11.98 13.47
N HIS A 307 0.53 -11.66 12.87
CA HIS A 307 0.36 -11.58 11.43
C HIS A 307 1.12 -10.39 10.80
N ILE A 308 0.99 -9.19 11.36
CA ILE A 308 1.67 -7.98 10.89
C ILE A 308 3.20 -8.19 10.98
N ARG A 309 3.67 -8.84 12.04
CA ARG A 309 5.08 -9.22 12.18
C ARG A 309 5.55 -10.07 11.01
N ALA A 310 4.86 -11.18 10.73
CA ALA A 310 5.20 -12.07 9.61
C ALA A 310 5.09 -11.35 8.26
N PHE A 311 4.08 -10.49 8.09
CA PHE A 311 3.92 -9.65 6.91
C PHE A 311 5.13 -8.74 6.69
N ILE A 312 5.55 -7.99 7.72
CA ILE A 312 6.72 -7.10 7.63
C ILE A 312 8.00 -7.88 7.30
N GLN A 313 8.24 -9.02 7.95
CA GLN A 313 9.42 -9.85 7.69
C GLN A 313 9.48 -10.31 6.22
N ALA A 314 8.38 -10.88 5.73
CA ALA A 314 8.29 -11.33 4.34
C ALA A 314 8.43 -10.17 3.34
N ARG A 315 7.82 -9.02 3.64
CA ARG A 315 7.80 -7.85 2.75
C ARG A 315 9.09 -7.04 2.73
N THR A 316 9.90 -7.15 3.77
CA THR A 316 11.20 -6.46 3.85
C THR A 316 12.37 -7.37 3.47
N GLY A 317 12.13 -8.66 3.21
CA GLY A 317 13.19 -9.62 2.90
C GLY A 317 14.15 -9.83 4.08
N ALA A 318 13.67 -9.69 5.32
CA ALA A 318 14.51 -9.86 6.52
C ALA A 318 15.03 -11.30 6.69
N ASP A 319 14.35 -12.28 6.10
CA ASP A 319 14.72 -13.70 6.12
C ASP A 319 15.42 -14.15 4.83
N ALA A 320 15.58 -13.27 3.84
CA ALA A 320 16.34 -13.60 2.64
C ALA A 320 17.83 -13.57 2.97
N GLU A 321 18.57 -14.63 2.62
CA GLU A 321 20.04 -14.61 2.67
C GLU A 321 20.53 -13.50 1.73
N GLU A 322 20.84 -12.33 2.27
CA GLU A 322 21.53 -11.29 1.51
C GLU A 322 22.97 -11.75 1.30
N GLU A 323 23.36 -11.98 0.05
CA GLU A 323 24.77 -12.00 -0.33
C GLU A 323 25.37 -10.63 0.03
N VAL A 324 25.96 -10.55 1.22
CA VAL A 324 26.77 -9.41 1.61
C VAL A 324 27.96 -9.39 0.67
N PRO A 325 28.12 -8.36 -0.20
CA PRO A 325 29.32 -8.27 -1.02
C PRO A 325 30.54 -8.15 -0.09
N PRO A 326 31.68 -8.76 -0.43
CA PRO A 326 32.87 -8.68 0.39
C PRO A 326 33.27 -7.21 0.58
N PRO A 327 33.84 -6.83 1.73
CA PRO A 327 34.34 -5.49 1.93
C PRO A 327 35.37 -5.16 0.85
N GLU A 328 35.22 -4.00 0.20
CA GLU A 328 36.25 -3.47 -0.70
C GLU A 328 37.53 -3.21 0.10
N GLU A 329 38.64 -3.85 -0.31
CA GLU A 329 40.00 -3.62 0.21
C GLU A 329 40.60 -2.32 -0.29
#